data_AF-A0A8S2TD37-F1
#
_entry.id   AF-A0A8S2TD37-F1
#
_cell.length_a   1.000
_cell.length_b   1.000
_cell.length_c   1.000
_cell.angle_alpha   90.00
_cell.angle_beta   90.00
_cell.angle_gamma   90.00
#
_symmetry.space_group_name_H-M   'P 1'
#
loop_
_entity.id
_entity.type
_entity.pdbx_description
1 polymer ?
#
loop_
_entity_poly.entity_id
_entity_poly.type
_entity_poly.pdbx_seq_one_letter_code
_entity_poly.pdbx_strand_id
1 'polypeptide(L)'
;MCPVHASRTTAIDQILDDKSVFRKVWINRDEVKQIQNYMTEEHEEISYTLRIGSLILHNIGQLLPHQLQSALFHNRNFIYPVGYSVTRFYWSMRRPNRRCAYNCSIINLDNRPMFRIRIQENEDEPVKEFLESSAKAVWHKIVDEIDSLRRQHGLVKMFSVFVSGEDLYGFTEPHIIRLIESLPGVEMLQNYAFKYGRLQLLDMPLTLNPTGCARSEPKLQTHFRR
;
A
#
# COMPACT_ATOMS: atom_id res chain seq x y z
N MET A 1 22.45 19.34 -2.36
CA MET A 1 22.90 20.04 -1.14
C MET A 1 23.43 21.41 -1.53
N CYS A 2 23.21 22.45 -0.71
CA CYS A 2 23.89 23.73 -0.90
C CYS A 2 25.40 23.55 -0.61
N PRO A 3 26.32 24.00 -1.49
CA PRO A 3 27.76 23.82 -1.31
C PRO A 3 28.29 24.40 0.00
N VAL A 4 27.58 25.41 0.55
CA VAL A 4 27.98 26.15 1.76
C VAL A 4 27.72 25.35 3.04
N HIS A 5 26.84 24.34 3.01
CA HIS A 5 26.47 23.52 4.19
C HIS A 5 26.89 22.05 4.05
N ALA A 6 27.70 21.71 3.06
CA ALA A 6 28.27 20.36 2.94
C ALA A 6 29.28 20.13 4.07
N SER A 7 29.06 19.10 4.90
CA SER A 7 29.96 18.82 6.02
C SER A 7 31.35 18.44 5.51
N ARG A 8 32.40 19.08 6.02
CA ARG A 8 33.82 18.79 5.72
C ARG A 8 34.32 17.47 6.31
N THR A 9 33.41 16.59 6.72
CA THR A 9 33.71 15.38 7.47
C THR A 9 34.03 14.22 6.53
N THR A 10 35.05 13.45 6.88
CA THR A 10 35.50 12.25 6.17
C THR A 10 34.38 11.21 6.02
N ALA A 11 34.44 10.39 4.96
CA ALA A 11 33.38 9.43 4.62
C ALA A 11 33.03 8.46 5.78
N ILE A 12 34.00 8.16 6.64
CA ILE A 12 33.84 7.27 7.81
C ILE A 12 32.91 7.91 8.87
N ASP A 13 32.98 9.22 9.09
CA ASP A 13 32.13 9.93 10.06
C ASP A 13 30.69 10.17 9.58
N GLN A 14 30.39 9.79 8.33
CA GLN A 14 29.06 9.82 7.75
C GLN A 14 28.32 8.49 7.91
N ILE A 15 29.03 7.43 8.32
CA ILE A 15 28.45 6.10 8.57
C ILE A 15 28.10 6.01 10.05
N LEU A 16 26.86 5.62 10.33
CA LEU A 16 26.40 5.34 11.69
C LEU A 16 26.30 3.82 11.85
N ASP A 17 27.12 3.26 12.74
CA ASP A 17 27.11 1.81 13.02
C ASP A 17 25.90 1.40 13.88
N ASP A 18 25.28 2.35 14.58
CA ASP A 18 24.07 2.14 15.37
C ASP A 18 23.18 3.40 15.38
N LYS A 19 21.92 3.23 15.79
CA LYS A 19 20.92 4.31 15.89
C LYS A 19 21.13 5.24 17.09
N SER A 20 22.09 4.94 17.97
CA SER A 20 22.46 5.81 19.08
C SER A 20 23.39 6.94 18.63
N VAL A 21 22.95 8.18 18.81
CA VAL A 21 23.71 9.38 18.41
C VAL A 21 23.62 10.46 19.47
N PHE A 22 24.78 10.95 19.90
CA PHE A 22 24.90 12.01 20.92
C PHE A 22 24.70 13.44 20.37
N ARG A 23 24.40 13.58 19.08
CA ARG A 23 24.17 14.87 18.41
C ARG A 23 22.99 14.79 17.46
N LYS A 24 22.38 15.94 17.15
CA LYS A 24 21.40 16.03 16.05
C LYS A 24 22.10 15.65 14.75
N VAL A 25 21.67 14.55 14.15
CA VAL A 25 22.14 14.09 12.85
C VAL A 25 21.00 14.22 11.85
N TRP A 26 21.34 14.69 10.66
CA TRP A 26 20.43 14.63 9.53
C TRP A 26 20.77 13.37 8.74
N ILE A 27 19.79 12.48 8.60
CA ILE A 27 19.93 11.29 7.79
C ILE A 27 19.43 11.65 6.40
N ASN A 28 20.31 11.60 5.40
CA ASN A 28 19.89 11.72 4.02
C ASN A 28 19.09 10.47 3.66
N ARG A 29 17.77 10.59 3.64
CA ARG A 29 16.89 9.55 3.11
C ARG A 29 16.59 9.91 1.68
N ASP A 30 17.33 9.30 0.77
CA ASP A 30 16.91 9.26 -0.63
C ASP A 30 15.67 8.35 -0.70
N GLU A 31 14.50 8.95 -0.48
CA GLU A 31 13.23 8.23 -0.42
C GLU A 31 12.96 7.44 -1.70
N VAL A 32 13.39 7.98 -2.85
CA VAL A 32 13.24 7.35 -4.16
C VAL A 32 14.08 6.08 -4.21
N LYS A 33 15.36 6.17 -3.82
CA LYS A 33 16.26 5.01 -3.76
C LYS A 33 15.80 3.96 -2.75
N GLN A 34 15.26 4.36 -1.60
CA GLN A 34 14.70 3.41 -0.62
C GLN A 34 13.49 2.67 -1.16
N ILE A 35 12.61 3.39 -1.88
CA ILE A 35 11.45 2.79 -2.53
C ILE A 35 11.89 1.83 -3.65
N GLN A 36 12.89 2.19 -4.46
CA GLN A 36 13.45 1.31 -5.48
C GLN A 36 14.07 0.04 -4.87
N ASN A 37 14.84 0.17 -3.79
CA ASN A 37 15.39 -0.98 -3.08
C ASN A 37 14.32 -1.92 -2.52
N TYR A 38 13.17 -1.40 -2.06
CA TYR A 38 12.03 -2.23 -1.66
C TYR A 38 11.42 -2.99 -2.85
N MET A 39 11.39 -2.36 -4.02
CA MET A 39 10.76 -2.92 -5.23
C MET A 39 11.65 -3.88 -6.02
N THR A 40 12.97 -3.79 -5.88
CA THR A 40 13.92 -4.67 -6.58
C THR A 40 14.15 -5.91 -5.72
N GLU A 41 13.37 -6.97 -5.94
CA GLU A 41 13.38 -8.22 -5.15
C GLU A 41 14.70 -9.04 -5.24
N GLU A 42 15.75 -8.54 -5.90
CA GLU A 42 17.01 -9.25 -6.17
C GLU A 42 18.12 -9.04 -5.11
N HIS A 43 17.78 -9.03 -3.83
CA HIS A 43 18.78 -9.10 -2.76
C HIS A 43 18.49 -10.31 -1.86
N GLU A 44 19.14 -11.44 -2.20
CA GLU A 44 18.94 -12.80 -1.65
C GLU A 44 19.09 -12.95 -0.11
N GLU A 45 19.37 -11.88 0.65
CA GLU A 45 19.54 -11.97 2.11
C GLU A 45 18.74 -10.96 2.94
N ILE A 46 18.12 -9.92 2.35
CA ILE A 46 17.46 -8.85 3.11
C ILE A 46 16.08 -8.53 2.53
N SER A 47 15.02 -8.91 3.24
CA SER A 47 13.66 -8.48 2.93
C SER A 47 13.42 -7.06 3.47
N TYR A 48 13.19 -6.10 2.56
CA TYR A 48 12.82 -4.74 2.95
C TYR A 48 11.32 -4.69 3.26
N THR A 49 10.95 -4.06 4.38
CA THR A 49 9.55 -3.79 4.73
C THR A 49 9.29 -2.29 4.72
N LEU A 50 8.33 -1.85 3.91
CA LEU A 50 7.88 -0.45 3.93
C LEU A 50 6.86 -0.25 5.06
N ARG A 51 7.30 0.37 6.16
CA ARG A 51 6.46 0.73 7.31
C ARG A 51 6.30 2.24 7.43
N ILE A 52 5.06 2.70 7.48
CA ILE A 52 4.68 4.11 7.64
C ILE A 52 3.79 4.23 8.88
N GLY A 53 4.38 4.59 10.02
CA GLY A 53 3.66 4.68 11.30
C GLY A 53 2.99 3.36 11.70
N SER A 54 1.65 3.35 11.68
CA SER A 54 0.80 2.19 11.99
C SER A 54 0.43 1.35 10.75
N LEU A 55 1.00 1.64 9.59
CA LEU A 55 0.75 0.93 8.34
C LEU A 55 2.01 0.19 7.89
N ILE A 56 1.84 -1.04 7.42
CA ILE A 56 2.90 -1.85 6.80
C ILE A 56 2.41 -2.27 5.41
N LEU A 57 3.18 -1.99 4.37
CA LEU A 57 2.93 -2.47 3.02
C LEU A 57 3.57 -3.84 2.82
N HIS A 58 2.78 -4.80 2.33
CA HIS A 58 3.24 -6.16 2.02
C HIS A 58 3.32 -6.40 0.52
N ASN A 59 2.31 -5.95 -0.23
CA ASN A 59 2.27 -6.09 -1.69
C ASN A 59 1.57 -4.87 -2.28
N ILE A 60 2.14 -4.29 -3.34
CA ILE A 60 1.57 -3.13 -4.04
C ILE A 60 0.45 -3.52 -5.02
N GLY A 61 0.36 -4.80 -5.39
CA GLY A 61 -0.60 -5.33 -6.35
C GLY A 61 -0.26 -5.02 -7.80
N GLN A 62 -1.19 -5.34 -8.69
CA GLN A 62 -1.04 -5.13 -10.14
C GLN A 62 -2.38 -4.82 -10.79
N LEU A 63 -2.32 -4.29 -12.01
CA LEU A 63 -3.48 -4.09 -12.88
C LEU A 63 -3.25 -4.76 -14.22
N LEU A 64 -4.17 -5.64 -14.59
CA LEU A 64 -4.15 -6.30 -15.88
C LEU A 64 -4.70 -5.35 -16.98
N PRO A 65 -4.34 -5.56 -18.26
CA PRO A 65 -4.77 -4.67 -19.35
C PRO A 65 -6.28 -4.43 -19.41
N HIS A 66 -7.11 -5.46 -19.19
CA HIS A 66 -8.57 -5.32 -19.18
C HIS A 66 -9.09 -4.52 -17.97
N GLN A 67 -8.35 -4.49 -16.85
CA GLN A 67 -8.69 -3.73 -15.65
C GLN A 67 -8.33 -2.26 -15.79
N LEU A 68 -7.25 -1.95 -16.51
CA LEU A 68 -6.87 -0.57 -16.87
C LEU A 68 -7.95 0.07 -17.76
N GLN A 69 -8.53 -0.70 -18.68
CA GLN A 69 -9.54 -0.24 -19.63
C GLN A 69 -10.96 -0.17 -19.05
N SER A 70 -11.27 -0.92 -17.98
CA SER A 70 -12.65 -1.02 -17.47
C SER A 70 -13.14 0.22 -16.73
N ALA A 71 -12.25 1.13 -16.33
CA ALA A 71 -12.54 2.26 -15.45
C ALA A 71 -13.12 1.90 -14.07
N LEU A 72 -13.10 0.61 -13.68
CA LEU A 72 -13.65 0.12 -12.41
C LEU A 72 -12.59 0.07 -11.29
N PHE A 73 -11.30 0.03 -11.65
CA PHE A 73 -10.19 -0.12 -10.70
C PHE A 73 -9.51 1.20 -10.34
N HIS A 74 -10.14 2.34 -10.64
CA HIS A 74 -9.66 3.65 -10.23
C HIS A 74 -10.80 4.65 -10.18
N ASN A 75 -10.55 5.78 -9.53
CA ASN A 75 -11.33 6.99 -9.68
C ASN A 75 -10.36 8.16 -9.90
N ARG A 76 -10.85 9.41 -9.80
CA ARG A 76 -10.00 10.59 -9.98
C ARG A 76 -8.81 10.65 -9.01
N ASN A 77 -8.94 10.12 -7.81
CA ASN A 77 -8.00 10.34 -6.71
C ASN A 77 -7.18 9.10 -6.34
N PHE A 78 -7.67 7.90 -6.68
CA PHE A 78 -7.12 6.63 -6.22
C PHE A 78 -7.13 5.57 -7.32
N ILE A 79 -6.14 4.68 -7.29
CA ILE A 79 -6.03 3.47 -8.09
C ILE A 79 -6.13 2.29 -7.12
N TYR A 80 -6.77 1.20 -7.54
CA TYR A 80 -7.07 0.02 -6.73
C TYR A 80 -6.45 -1.26 -7.33
N PRO A 81 -5.13 -1.47 -7.19
CA PRO A 81 -4.46 -2.64 -7.75
C PRO A 81 -4.93 -3.94 -7.12
N VAL A 82 -5.13 -4.98 -7.93
CA VAL A 82 -5.49 -6.31 -7.45
C VAL A 82 -4.26 -6.96 -6.83
N GLY A 83 -4.43 -7.57 -5.65
CA GLY A 83 -3.32 -8.14 -4.88
C GLY A 83 -2.65 -7.13 -3.94
N TYR A 84 -3.04 -5.85 -3.98
CA TYR A 84 -2.60 -4.87 -2.99
C TYR A 84 -2.89 -5.38 -1.59
N SER A 85 -1.91 -5.33 -0.68
CA SER A 85 -2.07 -5.77 0.70
C SER A 85 -1.22 -4.99 1.69
N VAL A 86 -1.84 -4.66 2.83
CA VAL A 86 -1.24 -3.91 3.93
C VAL A 86 -1.71 -4.45 5.28
N THR A 87 -0.93 -4.24 6.33
CA THR A 87 -1.40 -4.33 7.72
C THR A 87 -1.58 -2.94 8.28
N ARG A 88 -2.78 -2.65 8.78
CA ARG A 88 -3.10 -1.42 9.53
C ARG A 88 -3.29 -1.76 10.99
N PHE A 89 -2.47 -1.20 11.88
CA PHE A 89 -2.70 -1.29 13.32
C PHE A 89 -3.76 -0.27 13.73
N TYR A 90 -4.87 -0.76 14.29
CA TYR A 90 -5.98 0.06 14.73
C TYR A 90 -6.64 -0.48 15.99
N TRP A 91 -7.64 0.21 16.53
CA TRP A 91 -8.34 -0.24 17.74
C TRP A 91 -9.01 -1.61 17.55
N SER A 92 -8.96 -2.45 18.57
CA SER A 92 -9.65 -3.75 18.57
C SER A 92 -11.16 -3.57 18.66
N MET A 93 -11.90 -4.35 17.87
CA MET A 93 -13.37 -4.48 17.97
C MET A 93 -13.80 -5.37 19.14
N ARG A 94 -12.87 -6.09 19.78
CA ARG A 94 -13.16 -7.06 20.86
C ARG A 94 -12.75 -6.54 22.23
N ARG A 95 -11.65 -5.78 22.30
CA ARG A 95 -10.99 -5.40 23.54
C ARG A 95 -10.84 -3.88 23.63
N PRO A 96 -11.53 -3.21 24.57
CA PRO A 96 -11.37 -1.78 24.76
C PRO A 96 -9.91 -1.43 25.08
N ASN A 97 -9.44 -0.29 24.60
CA ASN A 97 -8.07 0.22 24.81
C ASN A 97 -6.94 -0.70 24.31
N ARG A 98 -7.23 -1.71 23.50
CA ARG A 98 -6.23 -2.51 22.78
C ARG A 98 -6.23 -2.17 21.31
N ARG A 99 -5.07 -2.33 20.68
CA ARG A 99 -4.92 -2.26 19.22
C ARG A 99 -4.64 -3.66 18.69
N CYS A 100 -5.09 -3.93 17.47
CA CYS A 100 -4.81 -5.16 16.75
C CYS A 100 -4.45 -4.86 15.30
N ALA A 101 -3.96 -5.88 14.59
CA ALA A 101 -3.60 -5.82 13.20
C ALA A 101 -4.82 -6.12 12.31
N TYR A 102 -5.09 -5.23 11.37
CA TYR A 102 -6.07 -5.41 10.31
C TYR A 102 -5.34 -5.68 8.99
N ASN A 103 -5.46 -6.91 8.49
CA ASN A 103 -4.86 -7.30 7.21
C ASN A 103 -5.82 -6.92 6.08
N CYS A 104 -5.50 -5.82 5.41
CA CYS A 104 -6.31 -5.24 4.37
C CYS A 104 -5.77 -5.68 3.00
N SER A 105 -6.64 -6.09 2.09
CA SER A 105 -6.25 -6.46 0.74
C SER A 105 -7.30 -6.09 -0.30
N ILE A 106 -6.89 -5.90 -1.55
CA ILE A 106 -7.80 -5.78 -2.70
C ILE A 106 -7.76 -7.07 -3.50
N ILE A 107 -8.94 -7.64 -3.74
CA ILE A 107 -9.11 -8.82 -4.60
C ILE A 107 -9.96 -8.48 -5.81
N ASN A 108 -9.81 -9.26 -6.88
CA ASN A 108 -10.71 -9.18 -8.03
C ASN A 108 -11.88 -10.15 -7.81
N LEU A 109 -13.11 -9.65 -7.89
CA LEU A 109 -14.33 -10.46 -7.94
C LEU A 109 -15.20 -9.89 -9.05
N ASP A 110 -15.59 -10.73 -10.02
CA ASP A 110 -16.43 -10.35 -11.16
C ASP A 110 -15.94 -9.08 -11.88
N ASN A 111 -14.62 -9.00 -12.09
CA ASN A 111 -13.95 -7.87 -12.74
C ASN A 111 -14.14 -6.52 -12.02
N ARG A 112 -14.28 -6.56 -10.69
CA ARG A 112 -14.38 -5.39 -9.82
C ARG A 112 -13.40 -5.51 -8.64
N PRO A 113 -12.83 -4.40 -8.16
CA PRO A 113 -12.03 -4.41 -6.94
C PRO A 113 -12.94 -4.61 -5.73
N MET A 114 -12.64 -5.62 -4.93
CA MET A 114 -13.28 -5.85 -3.64
C MET A 114 -12.28 -5.64 -2.51
N PHE A 115 -12.71 -4.89 -1.50
CA PHE A 115 -11.93 -4.47 -0.35
C PHE A 115 -12.16 -5.47 0.77
N ARG A 116 -11.14 -6.29 1.04
CA ARG A 116 -11.16 -7.33 2.06
C ARG A 116 -10.35 -6.89 3.28
N ILE A 117 -10.87 -7.16 4.48
CA ILE A 117 -10.14 -7.01 5.73
C ILE A 117 -10.26 -8.29 6.55
N ARG A 118 -9.13 -8.86 6.96
CA ARG A 118 -9.04 -10.02 7.85
C ARG A 118 -8.42 -9.62 9.19
N ILE A 119 -9.02 -10.08 10.28
CA ILE A 119 -8.58 -9.83 11.64
C ILE A 119 -8.47 -11.15 12.38
N GLN A 120 -7.29 -11.41 12.94
CA GLN A 120 -7.03 -12.50 13.88
C GLN A 120 -6.15 -11.92 14.99
N GLU A 121 -6.73 -11.68 16.17
CA GLU A 121 -5.98 -11.06 17.28
C GLU A 121 -5.12 -12.08 18.03
N ASN A 122 -5.59 -13.32 18.14
CA ASN A 122 -4.91 -14.46 18.75
C ASN A 122 -5.13 -15.71 17.88
N GLU A 123 -4.24 -16.70 17.99
CA GLU A 123 -4.31 -17.94 17.20
C GLU A 123 -5.58 -18.75 17.48
N ASP A 124 -6.03 -18.79 18.74
CA ASP A 124 -7.23 -19.50 19.19
C ASP A 124 -8.55 -18.81 18.81
N GLU A 125 -8.48 -17.57 18.33
CA GLU A 125 -9.65 -16.77 18.02
C GLU A 125 -10.08 -16.94 16.55
N PRO A 126 -11.39 -17.02 16.27
CA PRO A 126 -11.85 -17.16 14.90
C PRO A 126 -11.47 -15.92 14.09
N VAL A 127 -10.96 -16.16 12.89
CA VAL A 127 -10.65 -15.12 11.90
C VAL A 127 -11.96 -14.41 11.53
N LYS A 128 -12.00 -13.10 11.73
CA LYS A 128 -13.11 -12.26 11.25
C LYS A 128 -12.72 -11.68 9.89
N GLU A 129 -13.61 -11.82 8.92
CA GLU A 129 -13.41 -11.31 7.56
C GLU A 129 -14.55 -10.38 7.16
N PHE A 130 -14.19 -9.26 6.55
CA PHE A 130 -15.12 -8.33 5.92
C PHE A 130 -14.74 -8.18 4.45
N LEU A 131 -15.74 -8.10 3.59
CA LEU A 131 -15.59 -7.89 2.16
C LEU A 131 -16.63 -6.89 1.68
N GLU A 132 -16.21 -5.82 1.02
CA GLU A 132 -17.11 -4.81 0.46
C GLU A 132 -16.62 -4.25 -0.87
N SER A 133 -17.50 -3.54 -1.57
CA SER A 133 -17.22 -2.91 -2.86
C SER A 133 -16.42 -1.59 -2.77
N SER A 134 -16.19 -1.06 -1.55
CA SER A 134 -15.38 0.14 -1.34
C SER A 134 -14.59 0.11 -0.03
N ALA A 135 -13.44 0.80 -0.02
CA ALA A 135 -12.61 0.97 1.17
C ALA A 135 -13.39 1.60 2.34
N LYS A 136 -14.23 2.59 2.04
CA LYS A 136 -15.09 3.23 3.02
C LYS A 136 -16.10 2.25 3.63
N ALA A 137 -16.79 1.46 2.81
CA ALA A 137 -17.83 0.55 3.28
C ALA A 137 -17.25 -0.55 4.20
N VAL A 138 -16.11 -1.14 3.84
CA VAL A 138 -15.49 -2.19 4.68
C VAL A 138 -15.05 -1.65 6.04
N TRP A 139 -14.44 -0.46 6.07
CA TRP A 139 -13.95 0.14 7.31
C TRP A 139 -15.07 0.72 8.17
N HIS A 140 -16.18 1.17 7.58
CA HIS A 140 -17.32 1.67 8.33
C HIS A 140 -17.87 0.60 9.29
N LYS A 141 -17.99 -0.66 8.83
CA LYS A 141 -18.41 -1.79 9.68
C LYS A 141 -17.52 -1.96 10.91
N ILE A 142 -16.21 -1.85 10.72
CA ILE A 142 -15.21 -1.98 11.79
C ILE A 142 -15.30 -0.80 12.76
N VAL A 143 -15.37 0.42 12.23
CA VAL A 143 -15.39 1.65 13.04
C VAL A 143 -16.69 1.75 13.85
N ASP A 144 -17.83 1.35 13.29
CA ASP A 144 -19.11 1.31 14.01
C ASP A 144 -19.10 0.31 15.18
N GLU A 145 -18.48 -0.85 14.99
CA GLU A 145 -18.28 -1.83 16.06
C GLU A 145 -17.37 -1.27 17.17
N ILE A 146 -16.26 -0.63 16.80
CA ILE A 146 -15.35 0.01 17.75
C ILE A 146 -16.07 1.13 18.53
N ASP A 147 -16.83 1.99 17.86
CA ASP A 147 -17.55 3.09 18.51
C ASP A 147 -18.62 2.54 19.48
N SER A 148 -19.34 1.49 19.09
CA SER A 148 -20.32 0.83 19.94
C SER A 148 -19.67 0.22 21.19
N LEU A 149 -18.54 -0.47 21.03
CA LEU A 149 -17.75 -1.01 22.14
C LEU A 149 -17.28 0.11 23.08
N ARG A 150 -16.79 1.22 22.54
CA ARG A 150 -16.34 2.37 23.34
C ARG A 150 -17.48 3.00 24.12
N ARG A 151 -18.65 3.16 23.51
CA ARG A 151 -19.85 3.67 24.19
C ARG A 151 -20.28 2.75 25.34
N GLN A 152 -20.27 1.43 25.14
CA GLN A 152 -20.61 0.47 26.18
C GLN A 152 -19.66 0.54 27.39
N HIS A 153 -18.38 0.81 27.15
CA HIS A 153 -17.37 0.93 28.21
C HIS A 153 -17.21 2.37 28.75
N GLY A 154 -18.09 3.32 28.38
CA GLY A 154 -18.00 4.72 28.84
C GLY A 154 -16.74 5.45 28.38
N LEU A 155 -16.13 5.02 27.27
CA LEU A 155 -14.91 5.61 26.73
C LEU A 155 -15.21 6.82 25.84
N VAL A 156 -14.21 7.67 25.63
CA VAL A 156 -14.30 8.86 24.76
C VAL A 156 -14.81 8.49 23.37
N LYS A 157 -15.84 9.20 22.90
CA LYS A 157 -16.44 9.00 21.58
C LYS A 157 -15.38 9.11 20.48
N MET A 158 -15.47 8.22 19.49
CA MET A 158 -14.62 8.31 18.31
C MET A 158 -15.33 9.10 17.21
N PHE A 159 -14.62 10.03 16.58
CA PHE A 159 -15.17 10.81 15.46
C PHE A 159 -14.93 10.09 14.13
N SER A 160 -15.71 9.04 13.89
CA SER A 160 -15.62 8.20 12.68
C SER A 160 -15.76 8.97 11.36
N VAL A 161 -16.47 10.10 11.38
CA VAL A 161 -16.74 10.95 10.22
C VAL A 161 -15.45 11.46 9.54
N PHE A 162 -14.36 11.63 10.29
CA PHE A 162 -13.08 12.12 9.77
C PHE A 162 -12.15 11.01 9.30
N VAL A 163 -12.55 9.74 9.44
CA VAL A 163 -11.71 8.60 9.05
C VAL A 163 -12.15 8.10 7.68
N SER A 164 -11.34 8.37 6.65
CA SER A 164 -11.56 7.80 5.31
C SER A 164 -11.06 6.36 5.25
N GLY A 165 -11.79 5.50 4.54
CA GLY A 165 -11.37 4.11 4.32
C GLY A 165 -10.11 4.04 3.47
N GLU A 166 -9.95 4.95 2.52
CA GLU A 166 -8.77 5.09 1.67
C GLU A 166 -7.52 5.43 2.50
N ASP A 167 -7.64 6.33 3.49
CA ASP A 167 -6.56 6.63 4.45
C ASP A 167 -6.18 5.40 5.28
N LEU A 168 -7.18 4.60 5.68
CA LEU A 168 -6.95 3.40 6.48
C LEU A 168 -6.24 2.31 5.67
N TYR A 169 -6.54 2.19 4.37
CA TYR A 169 -5.80 1.35 3.42
C TYR A 169 -4.44 1.93 3.02
N GLY A 170 -4.16 3.21 3.30
CA GLY A 170 -2.90 3.87 2.96
C GLY A 170 -2.85 4.52 1.58
N PHE A 171 -3.98 4.68 0.88
CA PHE A 171 -4.01 5.28 -0.46
C PHE A 171 -3.80 6.80 -0.46
N THR A 172 -3.72 7.42 0.71
CA THR A 172 -3.29 8.81 0.90
C THR A 172 -1.80 8.96 1.16
N GLU A 173 -1.10 7.87 1.44
CA GLU A 173 0.26 7.94 1.92
C GLU A 173 1.21 8.20 0.75
N PRO A 174 2.02 9.30 0.79
CA PRO A 174 2.84 9.72 -0.34
C PRO A 174 3.70 8.61 -0.95
N HIS A 175 4.36 7.80 -0.11
CA HIS A 175 5.22 6.72 -0.56
C HIS A 175 4.43 5.61 -1.25
N ILE A 176 3.21 5.29 -0.76
CA ILE A 176 2.34 4.29 -1.39
C ILE A 176 1.77 4.81 -2.71
N ILE A 177 1.34 6.07 -2.76
CA ILE A 177 0.86 6.69 -4.00
C ILE A 177 1.94 6.62 -5.07
N ARG A 178 3.18 7.03 -4.75
CA ARG A 178 4.31 6.97 -5.70
C ARG A 178 4.51 5.55 -6.23
N LEU A 179 4.41 4.55 -5.36
CA LEU A 179 4.53 3.15 -5.75
C LEU A 179 3.41 2.69 -6.68
N ILE A 180 2.17 3.03 -6.37
CA ILE A 180 1.02 2.71 -7.20
C ILE A 180 1.09 3.44 -8.56
N GLU A 181 1.50 4.71 -8.57
CA GLU A 181 1.71 5.50 -9.79
C GLU A 181 2.91 5.00 -10.63
N SER A 182 3.78 4.17 -10.04
CA SER A 182 4.90 3.51 -10.73
C SER A 182 4.51 2.16 -11.35
N LEU A 183 3.28 1.68 -11.14
CA LEU A 183 2.82 0.41 -11.71
C LEU A 183 2.73 0.48 -13.24
N PRO A 184 3.02 -0.62 -13.96
CA PRO A 184 2.96 -0.62 -15.41
C PRO A 184 1.53 -0.41 -15.93
N GLY A 185 1.38 0.44 -16.95
CA GLY A 185 0.11 0.67 -17.64
C GLY A 185 -0.83 1.66 -16.94
N VAL A 186 -0.51 2.14 -15.73
CA VAL A 186 -1.34 3.15 -15.04
C VAL A 186 -1.38 4.48 -15.79
N GLU A 187 -0.41 4.75 -16.67
CA GLU A 187 -0.41 5.89 -17.58
C GLU A 187 -1.55 5.86 -18.60
N MET A 188 -2.18 4.69 -18.82
CA MET A 188 -3.34 4.53 -19.70
C MET A 188 -4.67 4.88 -19.01
N LEU A 189 -4.66 5.12 -17.69
CA LEU A 189 -5.86 5.45 -16.93
C LEU A 189 -6.33 6.87 -17.28
N GLN A 190 -7.44 6.98 -17.99
CA GLN A 190 -7.94 8.26 -18.50
C GLN A 190 -8.52 9.17 -17.41
N ASN A 191 -9.07 8.59 -16.34
CA ASN A 191 -9.81 9.34 -15.33
C ASN A 191 -9.02 9.59 -14.04
N TYR A 192 -7.79 9.08 -13.94
CA TYR A 192 -6.94 9.24 -12.75
C TYR A 192 -6.09 10.52 -12.84
N ALA A 193 -6.07 11.30 -11.75
CA ALA A 193 -5.20 12.47 -11.64
C ALA A 193 -3.91 12.11 -10.87
N PHE A 194 -2.81 12.01 -11.60
CA PHE A 194 -1.48 11.77 -11.03
C PHE A 194 -1.07 12.89 -10.07
N LYS A 195 -0.53 12.51 -8.92
CA LYS A 195 -0.07 13.40 -7.85
C LYS A 195 1.45 13.63 -7.91
N TYR A 196 2.22 12.60 -8.22
CA TYR A 196 3.69 12.68 -8.28
C TYR A 196 4.25 12.46 -9.69
N GLY A 197 3.41 12.03 -10.64
CA GLY A 197 3.77 11.91 -12.04
C GLY A 197 4.57 10.64 -12.34
N ARG A 198 5.19 10.57 -13.52
CA ARG A 198 5.86 9.36 -14.03
C ARG A 198 7.25 9.19 -13.41
N LEU A 199 7.31 8.86 -12.12
CA LEU A 199 8.49 8.22 -11.56
C LEU A 199 8.41 6.74 -11.91
N GLN A 200 9.12 6.29 -12.94
CA GLN A 200 9.28 4.86 -13.22
C GLN A 200 10.25 4.29 -12.18
N LEU A 201 9.73 3.93 -11.01
CA LEU A 201 10.50 3.26 -9.95
C LEU A 201 10.67 1.76 -10.20
N LEU A 202 10.06 1.25 -11.27
CA LEU A 202 9.89 -0.17 -11.57
C LEU A 202 10.43 -0.45 -12.97
N ASP A 203 11.48 -1.27 -13.07
CA ASP A 203 11.75 -2.09 -14.25
C ASP A 203 11.19 -3.48 -13.95
N MET A 204 10.12 -3.89 -14.63
CA MET A 204 9.46 -5.15 -14.34
C MET A 204 10.34 -6.34 -14.77
N PRO A 205 10.53 -7.36 -13.93
CA PRO A 205 10.98 -8.66 -14.42
C PRO A 205 9.97 -9.19 -15.44
N LEU A 206 10.46 -9.93 -16.43
CA LEU A 206 9.63 -10.48 -17.51
C LEU A 206 8.42 -11.22 -16.94
N THR A 207 7.23 -10.92 -17.45
CA THR A 207 5.99 -11.58 -17.02
C THR A 207 6.15 -13.09 -17.13
N LEU A 208 6.03 -13.81 -16.00
CA LEU A 208 5.98 -15.27 -15.99
C LEU A 208 4.72 -15.70 -16.74
N ASN A 209 4.94 -16.35 -17.87
CA ASN A 209 3.86 -16.90 -18.67
C ASN A 209 3.12 -17.96 -17.84
N PRO A 210 1.81 -17.79 -17.52
CA PRO A 210 1.07 -18.72 -16.67
C PRO A 210 0.93 -20.12 -17.28
N THR A 211 1.10 -20.24 -18.60
CA THR A 211 1.14 -21.52 -19.33
C THR A 211 2.56 -22.03 -19.60
N GLY A 212 3.60 -21.29 -19.20
CA GLY A 212 5.00 -21.59 -19.47
C GLY A 212 5.39 -21.50 -20.95
N CYS A 213 4.48 -21.08 -21.84
CA CYS A 213 4.73 -21.02 -23.29
C CYS A 213 3.92 -19.93 -23.98
N ALA A 214 4.60 -18.98 -24.64
CA ALA A 214 3.96 -17.85 -25.34
C ALA A 214 3.03 -18.29 -26.50
N ARG A 215 3.17 -19.52 -26.98
CA ARG A 215 2.33 -20.10 -28.04
C ARG A 215 0.98 -20.62 -27.56
N SER A 216 0.85 -20.85 -26.25
CA SER A 216 -0.38 -21.37 -25.63
C SER A 216 -1.30 -20.23 -25.17
N GLU A 217 -0.85 -18.98 -25.25
CA GLU A 217 -1.67 -17.83 -24.90
C GLU A 217 -2.69 -17.54 -26.01
N PRO A 218 -3.95 -17.25 -25.67
CA PRO A 218 -4.93 -16.81 -26.65
C PRO A 218 -4.44 -15.50 -27.28
N LYS A 219 -4.34 -15.49 -28.62
CA LYS A 219 -3.89 -14.33 -29.39
C LYS A 219 -4.82 -13.14 -29.15
N LEU A 220 -4.42 -12.24 -28.23
CA LEU A 220 -5.07 -10.95 -28.04
C LEU A 220 -4.75 -10.08 -29.27
N GLN A 221 -5.77 -9.77 -30.07
CA GLN A 221 -5.60 -8.79 -31.15
C GLN A 221 -5.40 -7.41 -30.52
N THR A 222 -4.15 -6.97 -30.46
CA THR A 222 -3.82 -5.60 -30.08
C THR A 222 -4.07 -4.70 -31.29
N HIS A 223 -5.18 -3.96 -31.28
CA HIS A 223 -5.42 -2.91 -32.25
C HIS A 223 -4.55 -1.68 -31.93
N PHE A 224 -3.23 -1.78 -32.17
CA PHE A 224 -2.39 -0.61 -32.29
C PHE A 224 -2.62 0.00 -33.68
N ARG A 225 -3.38 1.11 -33.74
CA ARG A 225 -3.35 1.97 -34.93
C ARG A 225 -2.04 2.75 -34.91
N ARG A 226 -1.35 2.72 -36.04
CA ARG A 226 -0.06 3.35 -36.32
C ARG A 226 -0.17 4.87 -36.34
#